data_AF-A0A7C6ZN86-F1
#
_entry.id   AF-A0A7C6ZN86-F1
#
_cell.length_a   1.000
_cell.length_b   1.000
_cell.length_c   1.000
_cell.angle_alpha   90.00
_cell.angle_beta   90.00
_cell.angle_gamma   90.00
#
_symmetry.space_group_name_H-M   'P 1'
#
loop_
_entity.id
_entity.type
_entity.pdbx_description
1 polymer ?
#
loop_
_entity_poly.entity_id
_entity_poly.type
_entity_poly.pdbx_seq_one_letter_code
_entity_poly.pdbx_strand_id
1 'polypeptide(L)'
;MPGFDDRMMTSDCLASQKYISGAYNMAAEEAASPDLKRVFLDIHRQEQDSQLMLFNAMTKRNWYNVPAADPQSITNALNMLRQV
;
A
#
# COMPACT_ATOMS: atom_id res chain seq x y z
N MET A 1 26.24 -10.66 5.47
CA MET A 1 26.10 -9.74 6.61
C MET A 1 24.72 -9.98 7.24
N PRO A 2 24.59 -9.98 8.58
CA PRO A 2 23.27 -10.05 9.21
C PRO A 2 22.48 -8.78 8.81
N GLY A 3 21.29 -8.91 8.23
CA GLY A 3 20.48 -7.76 7.77
C GLY A 3 20.37 -7.58 6.25
N PHE A 4 21.03 -8.40 5.43
CA PHE A 4 20.99 -8.33 3.96
C PHE A 4 20.34 -9.57 3.31
N ASP A 5 19.51 -10.32 4.04
CA ASP A 5 18.71 -11.34 3.39
C ASP A 5 17.55 -10.70 2.61
N ASP A 6 17.15 -11.35 1.53
CA ASP A 6 16.11 -10.89 0.62
C ASP A 6 14.79 -10.56 1.35
N ARG A 7 14.49 -11.27 2.45
CA ARG A 7 13.26 -11.06 3.20
C ARG A 7 13.29 -9.75 3.98
N MET A 8 14.39 -9.46 4.68
CA MET A 8 14.57 -8.19 5.39
C MET A 8 14.59 -7.03 4.41
N MET A 9 15.36 -7.15 3.30
CA MET A 9 15.43 -6.12 2.27
C MET A 9 14.06 -5.82 1.66
N THR A 10 13.31 -6.85 1.26
CA THR A 10 11.97 -6.65 0.70
C THR A 10 10.96 -6.12 1.71
N SER A 11 11.10 -6.47 2.99
CA SER A 11 10.26 -5.91 4.07
C SER A 11 10.53 -4.42 4.28
N ASP A 12 11.80 -4.00 4.27
CA ASP A 12 12.20 -2.60 4.38
C ASP A 12 11.74 -1.78 3.16
N CYS A 13 11.90 -2.33 1.96
CA CYS A 13 11.35 -1.73 0.74
C CYS A 13 9.82 -1.57 0.82
N LEU A 14 9.09 -2.60 1.27
CA LEU A 14 7.63 -2.54 1.40
C LEU A 14 7.19 -1.49 2.43
N ALA A 15 7.91 -1.35 3.55
CA ALA A 15 7.64 -0.31 4.55
C ALA A 15 7.88 1.10 3.97
N SER A 16 9.00 1.29 3.28
CA SER A 16 9.35 2.55 2.61
C SER A 16 8.30 2.94 1.57
N GLN A 17 7.85 1.98 0.76
CA GLN A 17 6.80 2.19 -0.24
C GLN A 17 5.47 2.66 0.38
N LYS A 18 5.04 2.05 1.49
CA LYS A 18 3.84 2.48 2.22
C LYS A 18 3.95 3.91 2.73
N TYR A 19 5.11 4.26 3.28
CA TYR A 19 5.39 5.61 3.78
C TYR A 19 5.32 6.65 2.65
N ILE A 20 6.03 6.40 1.54
CA ILE A 20 6.07 7.30 0.38
C ILE A 20 4.68 7.43 -0.27
N SER A 21 3.95 6.32 -0.38
CA SER A 21 2.58 6.29 -0.89
C SER A 21 1.68 7.25 -0.08
N GLY A 22 1.73 7.21 1.26
CA GLY A 22 1.00 8.13 2.12
C GLY A 22 1.42 9.60 1.93
N ALA A 23 2.72 9.87 1.79
CA ALA A 23 3.24 11.21 1.54
C ALA A 23 2.73 11.81 0.22
N TYR A 24 2.71 11.02 -0.87
CA TYR A 24 2.16 11.48 -2.14
C TYR A 24 0.65 11.72 -2.10
N ASN A 25 -0.11 10.91 -1.36
CA ASN A 25 -1.54 11.15 -1.19
C ASN A 25 -1.79 12.49 -0.50
N MET A 26 -1.11 12.75 0.62
CA MET A 26 -1.20 14.02 1.36
C MET A 26 -0.78 15.20 0.48
N ALA A 27 0.33 15.07 -0.24
CA ALA A 27 0.79 16.12 -1.16
C ALA A 27 -0.21 16.41 -2.29
N ALA A 28 -0.91 15.39 -2.81
CA ALA A 28 -1.96 15.56 -3.81
C ALA A 28 -3.23 16.23 -3.25
N GLU A 29 -3.56 15.98 -1.99
CA GLU A 29 -4.69 16.61 -1.28
C GLU A 29 -4.42 18.10 -1.00
N GLU A 30 -3.17 18.45 -0.69
CA GLU A 30 -2.74 19.82 -0.35
C GLU A 30 -2.13 20.60 -1.54
N ALA A 31 -2.18 20.04 -2.74
CA ALA A 31 -1.58 20.64 -3.93
C ALA A 31 -2.21 22.00 -4.29
N ALA A 32 -1.36 23.02 -4.48
CA ALA A 32 -1.78 24.39 -4.79
C ALA A 32 -2.40 24.57 -6.19
N SER A 33 -2.31 23.57 -7.07
CA SER A 33 -2.92 23.62 -8.41
C SER A 33 -3.33 22.23 -8.92
N PRO A 34 -4.29 22.16 -9.87
CA PRO A 34 -4.68 20.90 -10.50
C PRO A 34 -3.53 20.18 -11.22
N ASP A 35 -2.61 20.92 -11.84
CA ASP A 35 -1.47 20.32 -12.53
C ASP A 35 -0.48 19.70 -11.55
N LEU A 36 -0.19 20.38 -10.43
CA LEU A 36 0.67 19.84 -9.38
C LEU A 36 0.03 18.61 -8.73
N LYS A 37 -1.28 18.64 -8.47
CA LYS A 37 -2.04 17.50 -7.99
C LYS A 37 -1.89 16.30 -8.93
N ARG A 38 -2.04 16.53 -10.24
CA ARG A 38 -1.91 15.48 -11.26
C ARG A 38 -0.52 14.83 -11.23
N VAL A 39 0.54 15.63 -11.11
CA VAL A 39 1.91 15.10 -10.98
C VAL A 39 2.04 14.21 -9.74
N PHE A 40 1.54 14.63 -8.57
CA PHE A 40 1.59 13.79 -7.37
C PHE A 40 0.79 12.49 -7.52
N LEU A 41 -0.39 12.53 -8.14
CA LEU A 41 -1.20 11.34 -8.40
C LEU A 41 -0.52 10.39 -9.40
N ASP A 42 0.13 10.91 -10.44
CA ASP A 42 0.84 10.12 -11.42
C ASP A 42 2.04 9.39 -10.79
N ILE A 43 2.78 10.05 -9.89
CA ILE A 43 3.87 9.40 -9.15
C ILE A 43 3.30 8.41 -8.13
N HIS A 44 2.25 8.78 -7.39
CA HIS A 44 1.59 7.89 -6.44
C HIS A 44 1.17 6.57 -7.08
N ARG A 45 0.62 6.62 -8.30
CA ARG A 45 0.25 5.43 -9.07
C ARG A 45 1.46 4.54 -9.38
N GLN A 46 2.59 5.13 -9.78
CA GLN A 46 3.83 4.37 -10.06
C GLN A 46 4.39 3.69 -8.81
N GLU A 47 4.33 4.37 -7.66
CA GLU A 47 4.72 3.79 -6.38
C GLU A 47 3.76 2.65 -5.97
N GLN A 48 2.44 2.81 -6.17
CA GLN A 48 1.47 1.74 -5.92
C GLN A 48 1.73 0.49 -6.79
N ASP A 49 2.05 0.66 -8.06
CA ASP A 49 2.42 -0.44 -8.96
C ASP A 49 3.69 -1.16 -8.46
N SER A 50 4.71 -0.39 -8.05
CA SER A 50 5.96 -0.92 -7.48
C SER A 50 5.73 -1.67 -6.16
N GLN A 51 4.91 -1.11 -5.28
CA GLN A 51 4.51 -1.75 -4.02
C GLN A 51 3.78 -3.08 -4.27
N LEU A 52 2.89 -3.14 -5.28
CA LEU A 52 2.18 -4.37 -5.65
C LEU A 52 3.14 -5.45 -6.14
N MET A 53 4.16 -5.09 -6.92
CA MET A 53 5.20 -6.03 -7.34
C MET A 53 5.95 -6.63 -6.14
N LEU A 54 6.35 -5.80 -5.17
CA LEU A 54 7.00 -6.25 -3.94
C LEU A 54 6.08 -7.16 -3.12
N PHE A 55 4.84 -6.72 -2.89
CA PHE A 55 3.85 -7.50 -2.16
C PHE A 55 3.67 -8.89 -2.75
N ASN A 56 3.44 -8.99 -4.07
CA ASN A 56 3.29 -10.26 -4.77
C ASN A 56 4.56 -11.13 -4.67
N ALA A 57 5.75 -10.53 -4.76
CA ALA A 57 7.02 -11.24 -4.62
C ALA A 57 7.21 -11.82 -3.20
N MET A 58 6.81 -11.08 -2.16
CA MET A 58 6.87 -11.52 -0.77
C MET A 58 5.82 -12.59 -0.48
N THR A 59 4.59 -12.45 -0.99
CA THR A 59 3.52 -13.43 -0.82
C THR A 59 3.86 -14.75 -1.50
N LYS A 60 4.40 -14.73 -2.73
CA LYS A 60 4.87 -15.96 -3.43
C LYS A 60 5.93 -16.74 -2.64
N ARG A 61 6.70 -16.06 -1.78
CA ARG A 61 7.73 -16.66 -0.93
C ARG A 61 7.25 -16.95 0.50
N ASN A 62 5.95 -16.78 0.77
CA ASN A 62 5.35 -16.88 2.10
C ASN A 62 5.98 -15.95 3.15
N TRP A 63 6.56 -14.83 2.73
CA TRP A 63 7.17 -13.85 3.64
C TRP A 63 6.18 -12.83 4.19
N TYR A 64 5.10 -12.58 3.46
CA TYR A 64 4.03 -11.67 3.83
C TYR A 64 2.69 -12.32 3.51
N ASN A 65 1.96 -12.71 4.56
CA ASN A 65 0.67 -13.40 4.44
C ASN A 65 -0.44 -12.49 4.98
N VAL A 66 -1.40 -12.16 4.13
CA VAL A 66 -2.59 -11.39 4.50
C VAL A 66 -3.73 -12.38 4.62
N PRO A 67 -4.26 -12.64 5.83
CA PRO A 67 -5.39 -13.53 5.97
C PRO A 67 -6.61 -12.94 5.24
N ALA A 68 -7.34 -13.78 4.52
CA ALA A 68 -8.65 -13.39 4.03
C ALA A 68 -9.54 -13.05 5.22
N ALA A 69 -10.30 -11.96 5.12
CA ALA A 69 -11.31 -11.63 6.12
C ALA A 69 -12.36 -12.74 6.16
N ASP A 70 -12.85 -13.07 7.35
CA ASP A 70 -13.91 -14.07 7.46
C ASP A 70 -15.24 -13.53 6.92
N PRO A 71 -16.10 -14.38 6.33
CA PRO A 71 -17.37 -13.94 5.73
C PRO A 71 -18.31 -13.22 6.70
N GLN A 72 -18.25 -13.56 8.00
CA GLN A 72 -19.11 -12.94 9.00
C GLN A 72 -18.67 -11.50 9.27
N SER A 73 -17.37 -11.24 9.41
CA SER A 73 -16.80 -9.90 9.54
C SER A 73 -17.14 -9.01 8.34
N ILE A 74 -17.08 -9.56 7.12
CA ILE A 74 -17.50 -8.86 5.91
C ILE A 74 -18.99 -8.49 5.99
N THR A 75 -19.84 -9.45 6.34
CA THR A 75 -21.30 -9.24 6.45
C THR A 75 -21.63 -8.18 7.51
N ASN A 76 -20.96 -8.23 8.67
CA ASN A 76 -21.14 -7.27 9.75
C ASN A 76 -20.74 -5.85 9.32
N ALA A 77 -19.57 -5.70 8.66
CA ALA A 77 -19.11 -4.40 8.15
C ALA A 77 -20.06 -3.82 7.11
N LEU A 78 -20.60 -4.64 6.20
CA LEU A 78 -21.60 -4.20 5.22
C LEU A 78 -22.90 -3.75 5.89
N ASN A 79 -23.34 -4.42 6.95
CA ASN A 79 -24.54 -4.02 7.69
C ASN A 79 -24.35 -2.69 8.42
N MET A 80 -23.16 -2.41 8.97
CA MET A 80 -22.85 -1.12 9.59
C MET A 80 -22.91 0.03 8.58
N LEU A 81 -22.34 -0.15 7.37
CA LEU A 81 -22.36 0.87 6.32
C LEU A 81 -23.78 1.22 5.84
N ARG A 82 -24.71 0.26 5.88
CA ARG A 82 -26.12 0.49 5.50
C ARG A 82 -26.92 1.29 6.52
N GLN A 83 -26.39 1.49 7.73
CA GLN A 83 -27.04 2.22 8.81
C GLN A 83 -26.57 3.67 8.94
N VAL A 84 -25.64 4.11 8.07
CA VAL A 84 -25.15 5.49 7.94
C VAL A 84 -25.81 6.14 6.73
#